data_AF-A0A838HGW9-F1
#
_entry.id   AF-A0A838HGW9-F1
#
_cell.length_a   1.000
_cell.length_b   1.000
_cell.length_c   1.000
_cell.angle_alpha   90.00
_cell.angle_beta   90.00
_cell.angle_gamma   90.00
#
_symmetry.space_group_name_H-M   'P 1'
#
loop_
_entity.id
_entity.type
_entity.pdbx_description
1 polymer ?
#
loop_
_entity_poly.entity_id
_entity_poly.type
_entity_poly.pdbx_seq_one_letter_code
_entity_poly.pdbx_strand_id
1 'polypeptide(L)'
;MSPELVEVASGRAPSTKWQEPFDAALTNVFQVQADIAERVAGALDVALGTEQRQALAARPTANLAAYDAYLKGQEVWNSGSSVPAERRRAIEFFERAVALDSTFAPAWAQLARVHAAIYASLTPTSAGAEKAREASQRALALAPTAAESQLAFGAYLDEVRDDPSAALVVYDAGLRVAPENVELLAATALAEQAVGDWEAAQAHFARALALDPRSVTTARRRARALLYLRRYPEAEAAYQRALALAPSNLDLLQGRAMVPLALGDLEGARKVLRSAPSEVEPAALVAFMATYLDLVWVLDSQQRRLLLGLGPDSFADDDRAPWALALTQAYALDGDSIQARAFADSARLALDEQLRDTPDDAQLHVLLGLALAYLGRDADAVREGEHGAALTPIARNTYRGSYFQHQLARIYMLVGSAREGARQARAAARDPVLPLAGVVAHRSELRSDSNASPLPKFDGGIVARRGASAPRVERHANRPRPADERHGNRVNWVGR
;
A
#
# COMPACT_ATOMS: atom_id res chain seq x y z
N MET A 1 9.31 -30.86 22.87
CA MET A 1 8.44 -30.48 21.72
C MET A 1 8.93 -31.21 20.47
N SER A 2 8.08 -31.50 19.49
CA SER A 2 8.49 -32.21 18.26
C SER A 2 8.28 -31.30 17.05
N PRO A 3 9.23 -30.40 16.75
CA PRO A 3 9.15 -29.57 15.54
C PRO A 3 9.06 -30.45 14.29
N GLU A 4 8.30 -29.99 13.30
CA GLU A 4 8.02 -30.72 12.08
C GLU A 4 8.20 -29.79 10.88
N LEU A 5 8.94 -30.27 9.88
CA LEU A 5 9.03 -29.66 8.56
C LEU A 5 8.07 -30.41 7.63
N VAL A 6 7.12 -29.69 7.06
CA VAL A 6 6.09 -30.26 6.19
C VAL A 6 6.22 -29.64 4.80
N GLU A 7 6.33 -30.50 3.77
CA GLU A 7 6.20 -30.07 2.38
C GLU A 7 4.71 -29.91 2.04
N VAL A 8 4.35 -28.71 1.62
CA VAL A 8 2.99 -28.36 1.19
C VAL A 8 3.04 -28.04 -0.30
N ALA A 9 2.48 -28.94 -1.12
CA ALA A 9 2.31 -28.74 -2.54
C ALA A 9 0.82 -28.55 -2.89
N SER A 10 0.50 -27.62 -3.78
CA SER A 10 -0.88 -27.38 -4.21
C SER A 10 -1.53 -28.66 -4.76
N GLY A 11 -2.65 -29.07 -4.17
CA GLY A 11 -3.41 -30.25 -4.60
C GLY A 11 -2.91 -31.59 -4.06
N ARG A 12 -1.95 -31.61 -3.12
CA ARG A 12 -1.53 -32.83 -2.40
C ARG A 12 -1.68 -32.64 -0.89
N ALA A 13 -1.88 -33.74 -0.16
CA ALA A 13 -1.85 -33.72 1.29
C ALA A 13 -0.44 -33.29 1.76
N PRO A 14 -0.33 -32.51 2.84
CA PRO A 14 0.96 -32.15 3.42
C PRO A 14 1.76 -33.41 3.75
N SER A 15 3.04 -33.42 3.43
CA SER A 15 3.91 -34.57 3.71
C SER A 15 5.08 -34.15 4.60
N THR A 16 5.29 -34.88 5.68
CA THR A 16 6.39 -34.63 6.62
C THR A 16 7.72 -34.92 5.94
N LYS A 17 8.59 -33.91 5.87
CA LYS A 17 9.98 -34.04 5.40
C LYS A 17 10.95 -34.33 6.53
N TRP A 18 10.68 -33.77 7.70
CA TRP A 18 11.51 -33.96 8.87
C TRP A 18 10.67 -33.77 10.14
N GLN A 19 10.91 -34.62 11.12
CA GLN A 19 10.33 -34.50 12.45
C GLN A 19 11.28 -35.15 13.43
N GLU A 20 11.75 -34.39 14.41
CA GLU A 20 12.58 -34.93 15.49
C GLU A 20 12.07 -34.48 16.85
N PRO A 21 12.06 -35.38 17.85
CA PRO A 21 11.81 -34.98 19.22
C PRO A 21 12.94 -34.06 19.70
N PHE A 22 12.55 -32.89 20.22
CA PHE A 22 13.45 -31.90 20.77
C PHE A 22 13.16 -31.72 22.26
N ASP A 23 14.14 -32.07 23.08
CA ASP A 23 14.07 -31.95 24.53
C ASP A 23 15.11 -30.92 24.98
N ALA A 24 14.63 -29.74 25.42
CA ALA A 24 15.47 -28.65 25.88
C ALA A 24 14.78 -27.89 27.00
N ALA A 25 15.57 -27.43 27.97
CA ALA A 25 15.07 -26.53 28.99
C ALA A 25 14.67 -25.19 28.35
N LEU A 26 13.41 -24.79 28.54
CA LEU A 26 12.82 -23.52 28.06
C LEU A 26 13.51 -22.25 28.61
N THR A 27 14.51 -22.40 29.47
CA THR A 27 15.28 -21.29 30.05
C THR A 27 16.18 -20.58 29.03
N ASN A 28 16.41 -21.16 27.85
CA ASN A 28 17.19 -20.54 26.77
C ASN A 28 16.47 -20.62 25.42
N VAL A 29 15.31 -19.93 25.31
CA VAL A 29 14.45 -19.93 24.11
C VAL A 29 15.20 -19.59 22.82
N PHE A 30 16.19 -18.68 22.87
CA PHE A 30 16.97 -18.29 21.69
C PHE A 30 17.89 -19.40 21.21
N GLN A 31 18.51 -20.15 22.13
CA GLN A 31 19.31 -21.32 21.76
C GLN A 31 18.42 -22.40 21.16
N VAL A 32 17.24 -22.63 21.74
CA VAL A 32 16.26 -23.56 21.17
C VAL A 32 15.87 -23.16 19.74
N GLN A 33 15.62 -21.87 19.48
CA GLN A 33 15.33 -21.36 18.14
C GLN A 33 16.50 -21.59 17.17
N ALA A 34 17.73 -21.28 17.59
CA ALA A 34 18.93 -21.49 16.78
C ALA A 34 19.15 -22.98 16.46
N ASP A 35 19.05 -23.86 17.46
CA ASP A 35 19.24 -25.30 17.30
C ASP A 35 18.19 -25.91 16.36
N ILE A 36 16.92 -25.50 16.48
CA ILE A 36 15.86 -25.93 15.57
C ILE A 36 16.15 -25.43 14.15
N ALA A 37 16.53 -24.17 13.98
CA ALA A 37 16.83 -23.61 12.67
C ALA A 37 18.01 -24.31 11.98
N GLU A 38 19.08 -24.62 12.71
CA GLU A 38 20.23 -25.37 12.19
C GLU A 38 19.84 -26.79 11.75
N ARG A 39 19.00 -27.48 12.53
CA ARG A 39 18.51 -28.83 12.15
C ARG A 39 17.61 -28.80 10.93
N VAL A 40 16.71 -27.82 10.84
CA VAL A 40 15.85 -27.64 9.66
C VAL A 40 16.69 -27.35 8.42
N ALA A 41 17.71 -26.49 8.52
CA ALA A 41 18.63 -26.22 7.42
C ALA A 41 19.37 -27.49 6.97
N GLY A 42 19.85 -28.30 7.93
CA GLY A 42 20.47 -29.60 7.65
C GLY A 42 19.51 -30.58 6.96
N ALA A 43 18.26 -30.64 7.42
CA ALA A 43 17.23 -31.50 6.81
C ALA A 43 16.83 -31.06 5.39
N LEU A 44 16.98 -29.78 5.08
CA LEU A 44 16.75 -29.21 3.75
C LEU A 44 18.01 -29.26 2.84
N ASP A 45 19.12 -29.83 3.32
CA ASP A 45 20.43 -29.82 2.65
C ASP A 45 20.90 -28.40 2.28
N VAL A 46 20.60 -27.43 3.16
CA VAL A 46 20.97 -26.02 3.02
C VAL A 46 22.16 -25.71 3.93
N ALA A 47 23.29 -25.35 3.33
CA ALA A 47 24.47 -24.93 4.07
C ALA A 47 24.30 -23.49 4.62
N LEU A 48 24.28 -23.34 5.95
CA LEU A 48 24.28 -22.03 6.59
C LEU A 48 25.70 -21.45 6.65
N GLY A 49 25.89 -20.29 6.01
CA GLY A 49 27.11 -19.49 6.12
C GLY A 49 27.38 -19.03 7.56
N THR A 50 28.59 -18.53 7.80
CA THR A 50 29.01 -18.05 9.13
C THR A 50 28.13 -16.91 9.62
N GLU A 51 27.77 -15.96 8.75
CA GLU A 51 26.91 -14.84 9.08
C GLU A 51 25.48 -15.29 9.43
N GLN A 52 24.90 -16.23 8.67
CA GLN A 52 23.58 -16.77 8.96
C GLN A 52 23.53 -17.49 10.31
N ARG A 53 24.56 -18.27 10.65
CA ARG A 53 24.66 -18.90 11.98
C ARG A 53 24.79 -17.88 13.10
N GLN A 54 25.58 -16.82 12.90
CA GLN A 54 25.68 -15.74 13.88
C GLN A 54 24.35 -15.00 14.06
N ALA A 55 23.60 -14.77 12.97
CA ALA A 55 22.28 -14.16 13.03
C ALA A 55 21.27 -15.05 13.77
N LEU A 56 21.27 -16.37 13.53
CA LEU A 56 20.39 -17.32 14.22
C LEU A 56 20.70 -17.43 15.72
N ALA A 57 21.98 -17.34 16.10
CA ALA A 57 22.41 -17.35 17.50
C ALA A 57 22.25 -15.99 18.20
N ALA A 58 21.94 -14.92 17.46
CA ALA A 58 21.78 -13.60 18.01
C ALA A 58 20.62 -13.57 19.02
N ARG A 59 20.82 -12.88 20.14
CA ARG A 59 19.79 -12.67 21.15
C ARG A 59 19.27 -11.25 21.00
N PRO A 60 18.05 -11.06 20.45
CA PRO A 60 17.51 -9.72 20.20
C PRO A 60 17.27 -8.93 21.49
N THR A 61 17.07 -9.62 22.61
CA THR A 61 16.89 -9.04 23.95
C THR A 61 17.35 -10.03 25.02
N ALA A 62 17.79 -9.51 26.17
CA ALA A 62 18.04 -10.31 27.37
C ALA A 62 16.77 -10.48 28.24
N ASN A 63 15.68 -9.77 27.92
CA ASN A 63 14.44 -9.76 28.68
C ASN A 63 13.39 -10.64 28.00
N LEU A 64 13.14 -11.83 28.56
CA LEU A 64 12.16 -12.78 28.02
C LEU A 64 10.73 -12.24 28.03
N ALA A 65 10.37 -11.38 28.98
CA ALA A 65 9.05 -10.75 29.01
C ALA A 65 8.90 -9.69 27.89
N ALA A 66 9.99 -8.99 27.53
CA ALA A 66 10.00 -8.11 26.37
C ALA A 66 9.85 -8.91 25.07
N TYR A 67 10.52 -10.06 24.97
CA TYR A 67 10.41 -10.95 23.81
C TYR A 67 9.00 -11.54 23.66
N ASP A 68 8.38 -12.01 24.75
CA ASP A 68 6.99 -12.49 24.76
C ASP A 68 6.01 -11.41 24.32
N ALA A 69 6.14 -10.18 24.83
CA ALA A 69 5.32 -9.05 24.40
C ALA A 69 5.51 -8.75 22.90
N TYR A 70 6.75 -8.76 22.42
CA TYR A 70 7.07 -8.58 21.00
C TYR A 70 6.43 -9.65 20.10
N LEU A 71 6.51 -10.93 20.48
CA LEU A 71 5.89 -12.02 19.71
C LEU A 71 4.36 -11.89 19.68
N LYS A 72 3.73 -11.49 20.78
CA LYS A 72 2.28 -11.20 20.82
C LYS A 72 1.91 -10.03 19.92
N GLY A 73 2.71 -8.96 19.91
CA GLY A 73 2.54 -7.84 18.99
C GLY A 73 2.64 -8.27 17.54
N GLN A 74 3.62 -9.10 17.20
CA GLN A 74 3.79 -9.65 15.85
C GLN A 74 2.62 -10.54 15.43
N GLU A 75 2.13 -11.42 16.30
CA GLU A 75 0.98 -12.27 16.00
C GLU A 75 -0.25 -11.44 15.63
N VAL A 76 -0.55 -10.41 16.45
CA VAL A 76 -1.68 -9.50 16.18
C VAL A 76 -1.45 -8.75 14.87
N TRP A 77 -0.25 -8.22 14.64
CA TRP A 77 0.09 -7.49 13.42
C TRP A 77 0.00 -8.36 12.14
N ASN A 78 0.52 -9.58 12.21
CA ASN A 78 0.61 -10.52 11.08
C ASN A 78 -0.71 -11.24 10.80
N SER A 79 -1.64 -11.28 11.75
CA SER A 79 -2.99 -11.82 11.54
C SER A 79 -3.75 -11.12 10.40
N GLY A 80 -3.22 -10.02 9.86
CA GLY A 80 -3.72 -9.37 8.65
C GLY A 80 -5.02 -8.61 8.87
N SER A 81 -5.39 -8.36 10.13
CA SER A 81 -6.57 -7.59 10.46
C SER A 81 -6.38 -6.14 10.03
N SER A 82 -7.10 -5.75 8.97
CA SER A 82 -7.25 -4.34 8.58
C SER A 82 -8.11 -3.55 9.58
N VAL A 83 -8.59 -4.18 10.66
CA VAL A 83 -9.36 -3.55 11.73
C VAL A 83 -8.44 -2.68 12.61
N PRO A 84 -8.73 -1.39 12.75
CA PRO A 84 -7.92 -0.48 13.57
C PRO A 84 -7.74 -0.89 15.03
N ALA A 85 -8.75 -1.51 15.64
CA ALA A 85 -8.71 -1.97 17.02
C ALA A 85 -7.59 -3.01 17.25
N GLU A 86 -7.37 -3.92 16.30
CA GLU A 86 -6.29 -4.90 16.38
C GLU A 86 -4.91 -4.23 16.17
N ARG A 87 -4.81 -3.21 15.31
CA ARG A 87 -3.57 -2.42 15.18
C ARG A 87 -3.20 -1.71 16.48
N ARG A 88 -4.18 -1.17 17.23
CA ARG A 88 -3.92 -0.58 18.56
C ARG A 88 -3.45 -1.61 19.57
N ARG A 89 -4.03 -2.82 19.57
CA ARG A 89 -3.55 -3.92 20.43
C ARG A 89 -2.11 -4.32 20.11
N ALA A 90 -1.71 -4.32 18.85
CA ALA A 90 -0.31 -4.54 18.48
C ALA A 90 0.61 -3.46 19.06
N ILE A 91 0.19 -2.18 19.04
CA ILE A 91 0.94 -1.07 19.67
C ILE A 91 1.13 -1.32 21.16
N GLU A 92 0.07 -1.69 21.90
CA GLU A 92 0.16 -1.94 23.35
C GLU A 92 1.22 -3.00 23.67
N PHE A 93 1.29 -4.07 22.87
CA PHE A 93 2.29 -5.11 23.03
C PHE A 93 3.71 -4.61 22.70
N PHE A 94 3.89 -3.85 21.62
CA PHE A 94 5.20 -3.30 21.26
C PHE A 94 5.68 -2.21 22.23
N GLU A 95 4.79 -1.33 22.69
CA GLU A 95 5.07 -0.35 23.75
C GLU A 95 5.51 -1.05 25.04
N ARG A 96 4.83 -2.14 25.42
CA ARG A 96 5.26 -2.97 26.56
C ARG A 96 6.63 -3.59 26.34
N ALA A 97 6.93 -4.10 25.15
CA ALA A 97 8.23 -4.69 24.84
C ALA A 97 9.36 -3.66 25.00
N VAL A 98 9.21 -2.45 24.46
CA VAL A 98 10.24 -1.40 24.57
C VAL A 98 10.33 -0.78 25.97
N ALA A 99 9.23 -0.79 26.74
CA ALA A 99 9.26 -0.39 28.14
C ALA A 99 10.01 -1.40 29.03
N LEU A 100 9.88 -2.69 28.73
CA LEU A 100 10.59 -3.78 29.42
C LEU A 100 12.07 -3.86 29.00
N ASP A 101 12.40 -3.52 27.76
CA ASP A 101 13.77 -3.41 27.27
C ASP A 101 13.90 -2.28 26.23
N SER A 102 14.38 -1.12 26.69
CA SER A 102 14.57 0.07 25.86
C SER A 102 15.68 -0.06 24.81
N THR A 103 16.45 -1.14 24.84
CA THR A 103 17.52 -1.46 23.86
C THR A 103 17.09 -2.50 22.82
N PHE A 104 15.85 -3.00 22.90
CA PHE A 104 15.32 -4.03 22.02
C PHE A 104 14.95 -3.44 20.63
N ALA A 105 15.94 -3.33 19.75
CA ALA A 105 15.80 -2.66 18.45
C ALA A 105 14.67 -3.20 17.55
N PRO A 106 14.47 -4.53 17.40
CA PRO A 106 13.33 -5.07 16.64
C PRO A 106 11.95 -4.64 17.17
N ALA A 107 11.78 -4.46 18.48
CA ALA A 107 10.52 -3.98 19.03
C ALA A 107 10.26 -2.51 18.69
N TRP A 108 11.30 -1.67 18.76
CA TRP A 108 11.23 -0.28 18.28
C TRP A 108 10.91 -0.21 16.78
N ALA A 109 11.52 -1.08 15.97
CA ALA A 109 11.28 -1.15 14.54
C ALA A 109 9.81 -1.48 14.23
N GLN A 110 9.24 -2.49 14.90
CA GLN A 110 7.82 -2.82 14.70
C GLN A 110 6.89 -1.73 15.23
N LEU A 111 7.18 -1.14 16.39
CA LEU A 111 6.39 -0.03 16.93
C LEU A 111 6.32 1.14 15.93
N ALA A 112 7.45 1.49 15.30
CA ALA A 112 7.51 2.51 14.27
C ALA A 112 6.63 2.18 13.06
N ARG A 113 6.70 0.93 12.57
CA ARG A 113 5.93 0.47 11.42
C ARG A 113 4.43 0.48 11.68
N VAL A 114 3.99 0.06 12.86
CA VAL A 114 2.55 0.09 13.19
C VAL A 114 2.05 1.53 13.31
N HIS A 115 2.85 2.44 13.90
CA HIS A 115 2.49 3.86 13.92
C HIS A 115 2.44 4.49 12.53
N ALA A 116 3.41 4.21 11.66
CA ALA A 116 3.42 4.68 10.28
C ALA A 116 2.19 4.16 9.49
N ALA A 117 1.88 2.87 9.64
CA ALA A 117 0.74 2.27 8.97
C ALA A 117 -0.60 2.82 9.47
N ILE A 118 -0.73 3.10 10.78
CA ILE A 118 -1.92 3.78 11.33
C ILE A 118 -2.03 5.19 10.77
N TYR A 119 -0.94 5.95 10.77
CA TYR A 119 -0.91 7.30 10.20
C TYR A 119 -1.37 7.31 8.74
N ALA A 120 -0.96 6.33 7.92
CA ALA A 120 -1.30 6.25 6.51
C ALA A 120 -2.66 5.61 6.17
N SER A 121 -3.28 4.86 7.09
CA SER A 121 -4.53 4.12 6.82
C SER A 121 -5.76 4.66 7.55
N LEU A 122 -5.59 5.60 8.47
CA LEU A 122 -6.63 6.16 9.34
C LEU A 122 -6.55 7.68 9.38
N THR A 123 -7.27 8.30 10.31
CA THR A 123 -7.16 9.74 10.60
C THR A 123 -5.72 10.07 10.99
N PRO A 124 -4.98 10.81 10.15
CA PRO A 124 -3.60 11.18 10.45
C PRO A 124 -3.61 12.16 11.62
N THR A 125 -2.71 11.94 12.58
CA THR A 125 -2.52 12.85 13.71
C THR A 125 -1.06 13.24 13.84
N SER A 126 -0.81 14.47 14.26
CA SER A 126 0.54 14.96 14.53
C SER A 126 1.24 14.11 15.59
N ALA A 127 0.50 13.68 16.63
CA ALA A 127 1.02 12.76 17.64
C ALA A 127 1.40 11.38 17.07
N GLY A 128 0.61 10.82 16.15
CA GLY A 128 0.92 9.55 15.49
C GLY A 128 2.18 9.63 14.62
N ALA A 129 2.35 10.73 13.89
CA ALA A 129 3.55 11.00 13.09
C ALA A 129 4.81 11.08 13.96
N GLU A 130 4.74 11.78 15.09
CA GLU A 130 5.87 11.90 16.01
C GLU A 130 6.22 10.55 16.65
N LYS A 131 5.24 9.73 17.05
CA LYS A 131 5.49 8.38 17.55
C LYS A 131 6.20 7.48 16.51
N ALA A 132 5.77 7.54 15.24
CA ALA A 132 6.44 6.81 14.15
C ALA A 132 7.89 7.29 13.95
N ARG A 133 8.12 8.61 14.00
CA ARG A 133 9.45 9.23 13.90
C ARG A 133 10.37 8.80 15.03
N GLU A 134 9.92 8.93 16.28
CA GLU A 134 10.72 8.60 17.47
C GLU A 134 11.10 7.13 17.49
N ALA A 135 10.14 6.22 17.26
CA ALA A 135 10.39 4.80 17.26
C ALA A 135 11.35 4.37 16.12
N SER A 136 11.19 4.92 14.92
CA SER A 136 12.08 4.60 13.79
C SER A 136 13.51 5.11 14.02
N GLN A 137 13.66 6.33 14.55
CA GLN A 137 14.97 6.88 14.93
C GLN A 137 15.62 6.07 16.05
N ARG A 138 14.84 5.58 17.01
CA ARG A 138 15.36 4.76 18.11
C ARG A 138 15.83 3.39 17.61
N ALA A 139 15.07 2.73 16.74
CA ALA A 139 15.47 1.48 16.10
C ALA A 139 16.80 1.66 15.34
N LEU A 140 16.88 2.69 14.49
CA LEU A 140 18.07 3.00 13.70
C LEU A 140 19.28 3.35 14.58
N ALA A 141 19.09 4.06 15.69
CA ALA A 141 20.19 4.38 16.62
C ALA A 141 20.73 3.13 17.34
N LEU A 142 19.85 2.16 17.67
CA LEU A 142 20.24 0.93 18.36
C LEU A 142 20.89 -0.09 17.41
N ALA A 143 20.42 -0.18 16.17
CA ALA A 143 20.92 -1.13 15.19
C ALA A 143 20.98 -0.51 13.77
N PRO A 144 21.98 0.35 13.49
CA PRO A 144 22.02 1.16 12.27
C PRO A 144 22.02 0.38 10.96
N THR A 145 22.54 -0.85 10.96
CA THR A 145 22.64 -1.68 9.75
C THR A 145 21.63 -2.83 9.72
N ALA A 146 20.78 -2.96 10.76
CA ALA A 146 19.80 -4.04 10.81
C ALA A 146 18.67 -3.80 9.78
N ALA A 147 18.29 -4.87 9.09
CA ALA A 147 17.25 -4.83 8.06
C ALA A 147 15.92 -4.28 8.59
N GLU A 148 15.53 -4.65 9.81
CA GLU A 148 14.30 -4.20 10.48
C GLU A 148 14.34 -2.70 10.79
N SER A 149 15.52 -2.17 11.16
CA SER A 149 15.69 -0.75 11.44
C SER A 149 15.64 0.09 10.17
N GLN A 150 16.26 -0.40 9.09
CA GLN A 150 16.16 0.21 7.76
C GLN A 150 14.70 0.17 7.25
N LEU A 151 14.01 -0.96 7.41
CA LEU A 151 12.59 -1.10 7.08
C LEU A 151 11.73 -0.10 7.84
N ALA A 152 11.93 0.04 9.15
CA ALA A 152 11.17 0.96 10.00
C ALA A 152 11.41 2.42 9.62
N PHE A 153 12.66 2.82 9.38
CA PHE A 153 12.97 4.19 8.98
C PHE A 153 12.48 4.51 7.57
N GLY A 154 12.62 3.58 6.62
CA GLY A 154 12.05 3.73 5.28
C GLY A 154 10.53 3.83 5.32
N ALA A 155 9.84 3.06 6.17
CA ALA A 155 8.38 3.15 6.31
C ALA A 155 7.94 4.52 6.85
N TYR A 156 8.68 5.10 7.80
CA TYR A 156 8.45 6.48 8.23
C TYR A 156 8.62 7.49 7.08
N LEU A 157 9.69 7.36 6.28
CA LEU A 157 9.94 8.25 5.14
C LEU A 157 8.83 8.14 4.06
N ASP A 158 8.44 6.92 3.71
CA ASP A 158 7.42 6.68 2.69
C ASP A 158 6.02 7.09 3.19
N GLU A 159 5.58 6.53 4.31
CA GLU A 159 4.18 6.60 4.72
C GLU A 159 3.82 7.91 5.44
N VAL A 160 4.75 8.49 6.21
CA VAL A 160 4.54 9.68 7.05
C VAL A 160 5.12 10.94 6.41
N ARG A 161 6.35 10.87 5.86
CA ARG A 161 6.98 12.03 5.19
C ARG A 161 6.59 12.18 3.73
N ASP A 162 5.89 11.20 3.14
CA ASP A 162 5.53 11.16 1.72
C ASP A 162 6.79 11.35 0.84
N ASP A 163 7.87 10.66 1.18
CA ASP A 163 9.15 10.68 0.46
C ASP A 163 9.58 9.26 0.07
N PRO A 164 8.89 8.64 -0.90
CA PRO A 164 9.21 7.28 -1.36
C PRO A 164 10.61 7.19 -1.98
N SER A 165 11.13 8.28 -2.55
CA SER A 165 12.49 8.31 -3.11
C SER A 165 13.55 8.17 -2.03
N ALA A 166 13.41 8.89 -0.90
CA ALA A 166 14.30 8.71 0.24
C ALA A 166 14.12 7.32 0.88
N ALA A 167 12.89 6.80 0.95
CA ALA A 167 12.63 5.47 1.47
C ALA A 167 13.35 4.38 0.67
N LEU A 168 13.38 4.46 -0.67
CA LEU A 168 14.08 3.50 -1.53
C LEU A 168 15.58 3.42 -1.25
N VAL A 169 16.24 4.54 -0.92
CA VAL A 169 17.67 4.54 -0.55
C VAL A 169 17.91 3.73 0.73
N VAL A 170 17.02 3.88 1.71
CA VAL A 170 17.08 3.18 3.01
C VAL A 170 16.73 1.70 2.84
N TYR A 171 15.71 1.38 2.04
CA TYR A 171 15.33 0.01 1.74
C TYR A 171 16.42 -0.74 0.97
N ASP A 172 17.11 -0.10 0.02
CA ASP A 172 18.28 -0.69 -0.66
C ASP A 172 19.38 -1.07 0.34
N ALA A 173 19.66 -0.20 1.32
CA ALA A 173 20.62 -0.50 2.38
C ALA A 173 20.18 -1.72 3.21
N GLY A 174 18.89 -1.83 3.52
CA GLY A 174 18.32 -3.01 4.18
C GLY A 174 18.44 -4.28 3.33
N LEU A 175 18.12 -4.22 2.04
CA LEU A 175 18.18 -5.35 1.11
C LEU A 175 19.62 -5.81 0.82
N ARG A 176 20.62 -4.93 0.92
CA ARG A 176 22.04 -5.33 0.85
C ARG A 176 22.45 -6.22 2.02
N VAL A 177 21.84 -6.03 3.20
CA VAL A 177 22.10 -6.84 4.39
C VAL A 177 21.22 -8.09 4.42
N ALA A 178 19.95 -7.96 4.04
CA ALA A 178 18.98 -9.06 4.05
C ALA A 178 18.24 -9.14 2.69
N PRO A 179 18.88 -9.67 1.63
CA PRO A 179 18.33 -9.67 0.27
C PRO A 179 17.07 -10.52 0.07
N GLU A 180 16.76 -11.39 1.04
CA GLU A 180 15.58 -12.27 1.04
C GLU A 180 14.56 -11.87 2.12
N ASN A 181 14.71 -10.69 2.73
CA ASN A 181 13.71 -10.20 3.68
C ASN A 181 12.41 -9.83 2.92
N VAL A 182 11.36 -10.62 3.16
CA VAL A 182 10.05 -10.50 2.49
C VAL A 182 9.43 -9.12 2.72
N GLU A 183 9.53 -8.57 3.92
CA GLU A 183 8.93 -7.29 4.26
C GLU A 183 9.65 -6.13 3.58
N LEU A 184 10.98 -6.15 3.52
CA LEU A 184 11.77 -5.16 2.78
C LEU A 184 11.49 -5.23 1.28
N LEU A 185 11.41 -6.43 0.69
CA LEU A 185 11.02 -6.59 -0.71
C LEU A 185 9.64 -6.00 -0.98
N ALA A 186 8.66 -6.28 -0.11
CA ALA A 186 7.30 -5.77 -0.25
C ALA A 186 7.19 -4.25 0.00
N ALA A 187 8.01 -3.68 0.89
CA ALA A 187 8.07 -2.24 1.14
C ALA A 187 8.78 -1.49 0.00
N THR A 188 9.90 -2.03 -0.49
CA THR A 188 10.60 -1.53 -1.69
C THR A 188 9.65 -1.47 -2.88
N ALA A 189 8.89 -2.55 -3.11
CA ALA A 189 7.90 -2.59 -4.18
C ALA A 189 6.81 -1.52 -4.03
N LEU A 190 6.36 -1.20 -2.81
CA LEU A 190 5.40 -0.10 -2.61
C LEU A 190 6.02 1.27 -2.94
N ALA A 191 7.24 1.53 -2.48
CA ALA A 191 7.92 2.79 -2.76
C ALA A 191 8.25 2.92 -4.27
N GLU A 192 8.58 1.82 -4.94
CA GLU A 192 8.72 1.75 -6.41
C GLU A 192 7.42 2.13 -7.11
N GLN A 193 6.26 1.63 -6.67
CA GLN A 193 4.96 2.08 -7.18
C GLN A 193 4.74 3.58 -6.97
N ALA A 194 5.12 4.09 -5.81
CA ALA A 194 4.97 5.50 -5.46
C ALA A 194 5.87 6.40 -6.31
N VAL A 195 7.02 5.94 -6.79
CA VAL A 195 7.86 6.68 -7.77
C VAL A 195 7.56 6.32 -9.24
N GLY A 196 6.56 5.46 -9.49
CA GLY A 196 6.12 5.08 -10.83
C GLY A 196 6.90 3.95 -11.50
N ASP A 197 7.81 3.27 -10.79
CA ASP A 197 8.53 2.09 -11.28
C ASP A 197 7.73 0.80 -11.07
N TRP A 198 6.63 0.68 -11.81
CA TRP A 198 5.66 -0.41 -11.65
C TRP A 198 6.22 -1.79 -11.99
N GLU A 199 7.18 -1.89 -12.91
CA GLU A 199 7.76 -3.18 -13.30
C GLU A 199 8.79 -3.66 -12.26
N ALA A 200 9.61 -2.76 -11.69
CA ALA A 200 10.46 -3.10 -10.56
C ALA A 200 9.61 -3.57 -9.36
N ALA A 201 8.51 -2.86 -9.08
CA ALA A 201 7.57 -3.25 -8.03
C ALA A 201 7.00 -4.66 -8.27
N GLN A 202 6.64 -5.01 -9.50
CA GLN A 202 6.19 -6.35 -9.84
C GLN A 202 7.26 -7.41 -9.61
N ALA A 203 8.52 -7.11 -9.92
CA ALA A 203 9.64 -8.03 -9.69
C ALA A 203 9.85 -8.28 -8.20
N HIS A 204 9.89 -7.22 -7.38
CA HIS A 204 10.03 -7.34 -5.94
C HIS A 204 8.84 -8.03 -5.27
N PHE A 205 7.60 -7.73 -5.68
CA PHE A 205 6.44 -8.48 -5.19
C PHE A 205 6.47 -9.96 -5.61
N ALA A 206 6.92 -10.29 -6.83
CA ALA A 206 7.09 -11.68 -7.25
C ALA A 206 8.08 -12.42 -6.35
N ARG A 207 9.23 -11.79 -6.07
CA ARG A 207 10.25 -12.37 -5.21
C ARG A 207 9.77 -12.54 -3.78
N ALA A 208 9.09 -11.54 -3.22
CA ALA A 208 8.48 -11.63 -1.89
C ALA A 208 7.44 -12.78 -1.80
N LEU A 209 6.59 -12.95 -2.82
CA LEU A 209 5.63 -14.06 -2.88
C LEU A 209 6.25 -15.44 -3.13
N ALA A 210 7.41 -15.50 -3.79
CA ALA A 210 8.14 -16.75 -3.93
C ALA A 210 8.72 -17.22 -2.59
N LEU A 211 9.11 -16.27 -1.72
CA LEU A 211 9.64 -16.53 -0.38
C LEU A 211 8.54 -16.77 0.65
N ASP A 212 7.41 -16.04 0.56
CA ASP A 212 6.21 -16.29 1.36
C ASP A 212 4.95 -16.44 0.46
N PRO A 213 4.68 -17.66 -0.04
CA PRO A 213 3.53 -17.93 -0.90
C PRO A 213 2.17 -17.78 -0.21
N ARG A 214 2.13 -17.72 1.12
CA ARG A 214 0.89 -17.61 1.91
C ARG A 214 0.59 -16.18 2.33
N SER A 215 1.47 -15.22 2.00
CA SER A 215 1.28 -13.80 2.29
C SER A 215 0.08 -13.21 1.55
N VAL A 216 -1.09 -13.17 2.20
CA VAL A 216 -2.30 -12.53 1.65
C VAL A 216 -2.05 -11.06 1.32
N THR A 217 -1.32 -10.35 2.19
CA THR A 217 -0.96 -8.94 2.00
C THR A 217 -0.12 -8.73 0.74
N THR A 218 0.93 -9.54 0.54
CA THR A 218 1.79 -9.42 -0.65
C THR A 218 1.06 -9.85 -1.92
N ALA A 219 0.25 -10.92 -1.84
CA ALA A 219 -0.59 -11.37 -2.95
C ALA A 219 -1.57 -10.29 -3.42
N ARG A 220 -2.23 -9.63 -2.47
CA ARG A 220 -3.12 -8.49 -2.72
C ARG A 220 -2.40 -7.32 -3.38
N ARG A 221 -1.24 -6.90 -2.84
CA ARG A 221 -0.46 -5.78 -3.38
C ARG A 221 -0.01 -6.05 -4.81
N ARG A 222 0.45 -7.26 -5.11
CA ARG A 222 0.79 -7.70 -6.47
C ARG A 222 -0.41 -7.68 -7.41
N ALA A 223 -1.55 -8.25 -7.00
CA ALA A 223 -2.77 -8.28 -7.82
C ALA A 223 -3.24 -6.87 -8.18
N ARG A 224 -3.20 -5.94 -7.22
CA ARG A 224 -3.50 -4.52 -7.44
C ARG A 224 -2.52 -3.86 -8.39
N ALA A 225 -1.23 -4.16 -8.26
CA ALA A 225 -0.21 -3.66 -9.17
C ALA A 225 -0.46 -4.13 -10.62
N LEU A 226 -0.92 -5.38 -10.82
CA LEU A 226 -1.28 -5.92 -12.14
C LEU A 226 -2.52 -5.22 -12.71
N LEU A 227 -3.53 -4.94 -11.86
CA LEU A 227 -4.71 -4.17 -12.23
C LEU A 227 -4.32 -2.78 -12.74
N TYR A 228 -3.43 -2.08 -12.04
CA TYR A 228 -2.96 -0.76 -12.46
C TYR A 228 -2.14 -0.81 -13.74
N LEU A 229 -1.27 -1.80 -13.90
CA LEU A 229 -0.59 -2.08 -15.18
C LEU A 229 -1.55 -2.52 -16.32
N ARG A 230 -2.87 -2.56 -16.08
CA ARG A 230 -3.90 -2.98 -17.04
C ARG A 230 -3.72 -4.42 -17.54
N ARG A 231 -3.02 -5.24 -16.76
CA ARG A 231 -2.82 -6.68 -17.01
C ARG A 231 -4.01 -7.45 -16.41
N TYR A 232 -5.22 -7.12 -16.88
CA TYR A 232 -6.48 -7.56 -16.27
C TYR A 232 -6.64 -9.08 -16.13
N PRO A 233 -6.28 -9.92 -17.12
CA PRO A 233 -6.36 -11.37 -16.94
C PRO A 233 -5.44 -11.89 -15.84
N GLU A 234 -4.25 -11.32 -15.70
CA GLU A 234 -3.29 -11.69 -14.66
C GLU A 234 -3.73 -11.17 -13.29
N ALA A 235 -4.31 -9.97 -13.23
CA ALA A 235 -4.89 -9.41 -12.02
C ALA A 235 -6.04 -10.28 -11.51
N GLU A 236 -6.98 -10.69 -12.37
CA GLU A 236 -8.08 -11.59 -11.98
C GLU A 236 -7.54 -12.91 -11.42
N ALA A 237 -6.60 -13.55 -12.11
CA ALA A 237 -5.98 -14.79 -11.63
C ALA A 237 -5.23 -14.61 -10.30
N ALA A 238 -4.57 -13.46 -10.10
CA ALA A 238 -3.91 -13.14 -8.84
C ALA A 238 -4.90 -12.91 -7.70
N TYR A 239 -5.98 -12.15 -7.93
CA TYR A 239 -7.04 -11.93 -6.94
C TYR A 239 -7.76 -13.23 -6.57
N GLN A 240 -8.07 -14.10 -7.54
CA GLN A 240 -8.69 -15.40 -7.26
C GLN A 240 -7.79 -16.29 -6.37
N ARG A 241 -6.49 -16.35 -6.64
CA ARG A 241 -5.54 -17.08 -5.79
C ARG A 241 -5.45 -16.50 -4.38
N ALA A 242 -5.41 -15.18 -4.25
CA ALA A 242 -5.38 -14.52 -2.95
C ALA A 242 -6.68 -14.74 -2.16
N LEU A 243 -7.84 -14.70 -2.83
CA LEU A 243 -9.14 -15.03 -2.22
C LEU A 243 -9.26 -16.50 -1.81
N ALA A 244 -8.55 -17.42 -2.49
CA ALA A 244 -8.48 -18.81 -2.04
C ALA A 244 -7.74 -18.95 -0.69
N LEU A 245 -6.83 -18.02 -0.35
CA LEU A 245 -6.16 -17.96 0.95
C LEU A 245 -6.99 -17.23 2.02
N ALA A 246 -7.69 -16.16 1.63
CA ALA A 246 -8.53 -15.36 2.52
C ALA A 246 -9.86 -14.96 1.84
N PRO A 247 -10.86 -15.86 1.84
CA PRO A 247 -12.11 -15.65 1.10
C PRO A 247 -12.92 -14.42 1.55
N SER A 248 -12.87 -14.11 2.85
CA SER A 248 -13.63 -13.01 3.47
C SER A 248 -12.90 -11.66 3.46
N ASN A 249 -11.73 -11.55 2.85
CA ASN A 249 -10.96 -10.32 2.86
C ASN A 249 -11.58 -9.24 1.94
N LEU A 250 -12.04 -8.15 2.56
CA LEU A 250 -12.76 -7.06 1.86
C LEU A 250 -11.91 -6.35 0.80
N ASP A 251 -10.63 -6.10 1.06
CA ASP A 251 -9.73 -5.49 0.06
C ASP A 251 -9.59 -6.36 -1.19
N LEU A 252 -9.49 -7.68 -1.02
CA LEU A 252 -9.38 -8.62 -2.14
C LEU A 252 -10.67 -8.68 -2.95
N LEU A 253 -11.84 -8.66 -2.29
CA LEU A 253 -13.14 -8.58 -2.96
C LEU A 253 -13.30 -7.27 -3.74
N GLN A 254 -12.90 -6.14 -3.13
CA GLN A 254 -12.89 -4.85 -3.79
C GLN A 254 -11.97 -4.85 -5.01
N GLY A 255 -10.71 -5.28 -4.85
CA GLY A 255 -9.74 -5.32 -5.94
C GLY A 255 -10.19 -6.22 -7.09
N ARG A 256 -10.78 -7.38 -6.79
CA ARG A 256 -11.39 -8.24 -7.81
C ARG A 256 -12.59 -7.57 -8.49
N ALA A 257 -13.45 -6.88 -7.75
CA ALA A 257 -14.57 -6.12 -8.34
C ALA A 257 -14.10 -4.98 -9.24
N MET A 258 -12.90 -4.42 -9.02
CA MET A 258 -12.33 -3.40 -9.89
C MET A 258 -11.87 -3.94 -11.26
N VAL A 259 -11.54 -5.23 -11.38
CA VAL A 259 -11.14 -5.82 -12.66
C VAL A 259 -12.23 -5.69 -13.74
N PRO A 260 -13.49 -6.15 -13.52
CA PRO A 260 -14.57 -5.94 -14.49
C PRO A 260 -14.92 -4.46 -14.65
N LEU A 261 -14.83 -3.62 -13.60
CA LEU A 261 -15.02 -2.16 -13.76
C LEU A 261 -14.02 -1.53 -14.73
N ALA A 262 -12.75 -1.96 -14.68
CA ALA A 262 -11.72 -1.49 -15.59
C ALA A 262 -11.98 -1.90 -17.06
N LEU A 263 -12.82 -2.92 -17.26
CA LEU A 263 -13.30 -3.39 -18.56
C LEU A 263 -14.67 -2.78 -18.96
N GLY A 264 -15.23 -1.89 -18.13
CA GLY A 264 -16.56 -1.29 -18.33
C GLY A 264 -17.74 -2.20 -17.94
N ASP A 265 -17.48 -3.33 -17.27
CA ASP A 265 -18.49 -4.30 -16.85
C ASP A 265 -18.95 -4.05 -15.40
N LEU A 266 -19.94 -3.16 -15.25
CA LEU A 266 -20.56 -2.87 -13.95
C LEU A 266 -21.31 -4.07 -13.37
N GLU A 267 -21.95 -4.88 -14.21
CA GLU A 267 -22.73 -6.02 -13.73
C GLU A 267 -21.83 -7.15 -13.24
N GLY A 268 -20.69 -7.38 -13.91
CA GLY A 268 -19.63 -8.26 -13.43
C GLY A 268 -19.09 -7.81 -12.07
N ALA A 269 -18.84 -6.52 -11.88
CA ALA A 269 -18.40 -5.99 -10.59
C ALA A 269 -19.45 -6.22 -9.48
N ARG A 270 -20.73 -5.94 -9.75
CA ARG A 270 -21.83 -6.21 -8.81
C ARG A 270 -22.00 -7.70 -8.53
N LYS A 271 -21.76 -8.56 -9.52
CA LYS A 271 -21.77 -10.02 -9.35
C LYS A 271 -20.69 -10.45 -8.36
N VAL A 272 -19.48 -9.88 -8.44
CA VAL A 272 -18.42 -10.15 -7.43
C VAL A 272 -18.94 -9.85 -6.03
N LEU A 273 -19.52 -8.66 -5.81
CA LEU A 273 -20.03 -8.25 -4.49
C LEU A 273 -21.18 -9.15 -3.99
N ARG A 274 -22.14 -9.51 -4.86
CA ARG A 274 -23.24 -10.44 -4.49
C ARG A 274 -22.77 -11.87 -4.24
N SER A 275 -21.62 -12.25 -4.80
CA SER A 275 -20.99 -13.56 -4.60
C SER A 275 -19.98 -13.57 -3.45
N ALA A 276 -19.92 -12.51 -2.63
CA ALA A 276 -19.08 -12.50 -1.44
C ALA A 276 -19.46 -13.70 -0.53
N PRO A 277 -18.47 -14.36 0.10
CA PRO A 277 -18.74 -15.49 1.00
C PRO A 277 -19.67 -15.11 2.16
N SER A 278 -20.40 -16.09 2.71
CA SER A 278 -21.35 -15.87 3.82
C SER A 278 -20.70 -15.35 5.09
N GLU A 279 -19.39 -15.55 5.25
CA GLU A 279 -18.60 -15.04 6.38
C GLU A 279 -18.34 -13.53 6.29
N VAL A 280 -18.64 -12.92 5.13
CA VAL A 280 -18.54 -11.47 4.95
C VAL A 280 -19.83 -10.81 5.38
N GLU A 281 -19.76 -10.06 6.48
CA GLU A 281 -20.89 -9.27 6.95
C GLU A 281 -21.31 -8.23 5.89
N PRO A 282 -22.59 -8.22 5.44
CA PRO A 282 -23.04 -7.31 4.39
C PRO A 282 -22.82 -5.83 4.72
N ALA A 283 -22.97 -5.43 5.99
CA ALA A 283 -22.74 -4.07 6.46
C ALA A 283 -21.27 -3.66 6.29
N ALA A 284 -20.34 -4.54 6.68
CA ALA A 284 -18.91 -4.30 6.54
C ALA A 284 -18.50 -4.19 5.06
N LEU A 285 -19.07 -5.03 4.20
CA LEU A 285 -18.83 -4.96 2.75
C LEU A 285 -19.27 -3.61 2.16
N VAL A 286 -20.51 -3.17 2.42
CA VAL A 286 -21.00 -1.92 1.83
C VAL A 286 -20.29 -0.69 2.40
N ALA A 287 -19.96 -0.68 3.70
CA ALA A 287 -19.19 0.39 4.31
C ALA A 287 -17.77 0.48 3.71
N PHE A 288 -17.09 -0.66 3.55
CA PHE A 288 -15.76 -0.72 2.95
C PHE A 288 -15.75 -0.24 1.50
N MET A 289 -16.72 -0.70 0.69
CA MET A 289 -16.87 -0.28 -0.70
C MET A 289 -17.22 1.21 -0.84
N ALA A 290 -17.97 1.78 0.11
CA ALA A 290 -18.30 3.20 0.09
C ALA A 290 -17.15 4.11 0.56
N THR A 291 -16.24 3.58 1.38
CA THR A 291 -15.12 4.33 1.96
C THR A 291 -13.94 4.47 1.01
N TYR A 292 -13.54 3.37 0.36
CA TYR A 292 -12.30 3.32 -0.42
C TYR A 292 -12.58 3.37 -1.93
N LEU A 293 -11.75 4.14 -2.66
CA LEU A 293 -11.73 4.21 -4.13
C LEU A 293 -13.04 4.68 -4.79
N ASP A 294 -13.90 5.38 -4.05
CA ASP A 294 -15.14 6.00 -4.53
C ASP A 294 -16.13 5.02 -5.18
N LEU A 295 -16.26 3.81 -4.63
CA LEU A 295 -17.04 2.73 -5.24
C LEU A 295 -18.50 2.68 -4.78
N VAL A 296 -19.01 3.71 -4.10
CA VAL A 296 -20.42 3.81 -3.66
C VAL A 296 -21.44 3.67 -4.80
N TRP A 297 -21.08 4.09 -6.02
CA TRP A 297 -21.93 3.96 -7.22
C TRP A 297 -21.99 2.53 -7.78
N VAL A 298 -21.04 1.67 -7.40
CA VAL A 298 -21.03 0.25 -7.77
C VAL A 298 -22.12 -0.49 -7.01
N LEU A 299 -22.41 -0.07 -5.77
CA LEU A 299 -23.46 -0.65 -4.94
C LEU A 299 -24.80 -0.63 -5.67
N ASP A 300 -25.51 -1.75 -5.64
CA ASP A 300 -26.88 -1.81 -6.12
C ASP A 300 -27.85 -1.12 -5.14
N SER A 301 -29.13 -1.03 -5.50
CA SER A 301 -30.12 -0.31 -4.69
C SER A 301 -30.38 -0.97 -3.33
N GLN A 302 -30.19 -2.28 -3.18
CA GLN A 302 -30.36 -2.95 -1.89
C GLN A 302 -29.16 -2.65 -0.98
N GLN A 303 -27.95 -2.77 -1.52
CA GLN A 303 -26.70 -2.46 -0.82
C GLN A 303 -26.63 -0.97 -0.43
N ARG A 304 -27.09 -0.07 -1.30
CA ARG A 304 -27.14 1.37 -0.99
C ARG A 304 -28.13 1.66 0.13
N ARG A 305 -29.31 1.03 0.15
CA ARG A 305 -30.25 1.14 1.27
C ARG A 305 -29.66 0.65 2.58
N LEU A 306 -28.89 -0.44 2.56
CA LEU A 306 -28.18 -0.92 3.74
C LEU A 306 -27.17 0.11 4.22
N LEU A 307 -26.34 0.65 3.31
CA LEU A 307 -25.36 1.70 3.61
C LEU A 307 -26.02 2.92 4.28
N LEU A 308 -27.16 3.37 3.78
CA LEU A 308 -27.91 4.51 4.32
C LEU A 308 -28.43 4.29 5.76
N GLY A 309 -28.52 3.04 6.22
CA GLY A 309 -28.91 2.69 7.58
C GLY A 309 -27.73 2.53 8.55
N LEU A 310 -26.48 2.65 8.09
CA LEU A 310 -25.30 2.47 8.93
C LEU A 310 -24.94 3.74 9.71
N GLY A 311 -24.45 3.56 10.93
CA GLY A 311 -23.86 4.63 11.74
C GLY A 311 -22.35 4.78 11.50
N PRO A 312 -21.72 5.82 12.09
CA PRO A 312 -20.27 6.00 12.05
C PRO A 312 -19.49 4.79 12.61
N ASP A 313 -20.08 4.04 13.53
CA ASP A 313 -19.54 2.82 14.15
C ASP A 313 -19.32 1.66 13.18
N SER A 314 -19.99 1.70 12.02
CA SER A 314 -19.76 0.74 10.94
C SER A 314 -18.55 1.10 10.06
N PHE A 315 -17.93 2.26 10.31
CA PHE A 315 -16.75 2.75 9.61
C PHE A 315 -15.55 2.69 10.55
N ALA A 316 -14.34 2.68 9.99
CA ALA A 316 -13.13 2.59 10.79
C ALA A 316 -13.07 3.74 11.83
N ASP A 317 -12.86 3.39 13.11
CA ASP A 317 -12.61 4.31 14.23
C ASP A 317 -13.72 5.28 14.60
N ASP A 318 -14.97 4.92 14.30
CA ASP A 318 -16.11 5.83 14.45
C ASP A 318 -15.88 7.16 13.68
N ASP A 319 -15.02 7.14 12.64
CA ASP A 319 -14.64 8.34 11.92
C ASP A 319 -15.85 8.86 11.14
N ARG A 320 -16.31 10.03 11.56
CA ARG A 320 -17.50 10.68 11.01
C ARG A 320 -17.28 11.18 9.60
N ALA A 321 -16.04 11.51 9.20
CA ALA A 321 -15.75 12.04 7.87
C ALA A 321 -16.05 11.03 6.74
N PRO A 322 -15.47 9.80 6.71
CA PRO A 322 -15.74 8.83 5.66
C PRO A 322 -17.19 8.34 5.67
N TRP A 323 -17.80 8.15 6.85
CA TRP A 323 -19.21 7.83 6.99
C TRP A 323 -20.11 8.89 6.34
N ALA A 324 -19.92 10.15 6.72
CA ALA A 324 -20.74 11.25 6.20
C ALA A 324 -20.51 11.46 4.69
N LEU A 325 -19.29 11.29 4.18
CA LEU A 325 -19.00 11.33 2.75
C LEU A 325 -19.64 10.17 1.98
N ALA A 326 -19.66 8.97 2.56
CA ALA A 326 -20.33 7.81 1.95
C ALA A 326 -21.84 8.07 1.82
N LEU A 327 -22.48 8.59 2.89
CA LEU A 327 -23.90 8.93 2.88
C LEU A 327 -24.21 10.09 1.93
N THR A 328 -23.37 11.13 1.91
CA THR A 328 -23.47 12.24 0.96
C THR A 328 -23.58 11.74 -0.47
N GLN A 329 -22.67 10.86 -0.87
CA GLN A 329 -22.63 10.33 -2.21
C GLN A 329 -23.78 9.36 -2.50
N ALA A 330 -24.17 8.54 -1.52
CA ALA A 330 -25.31 7.64 -1.65
C ALA A 330 -26.63 8.39 -1.89
N TYR A 331 -26.93 9.40 -1.08
CA TYR A 331 -28.11 10.26 -1.27
C TYR A 331 -28.05 11.04 -2.59
N ALA A 332 -26.88 11.55 -2.97
CA ALA A 332 -26.71 12.24 -4.25
C ALA A 332 -26.98 11.32 -5.46
N LEU A 333 -26.60 10.03 -5.37
CA LEU A 333 -26.88 9.04 -6.41
C LEU A 333 -28.38 8.70 -6.50
N ASP A 334 -29.09 8.72 -5.37
CA ASP A 334 -30.53 8.51 -5.30
C ASP A 334 -31.35 9.78 -5.63
N GLY A 335 -30.67 10.91 -5.87
CA GLY A 335 -31.29 12.19 -6.25
C GLY A 335 -31.78 13.04 -5.08
N ASP A 336 -31.53 12.62 -3.84
CA ASP A 336 -31.90 13.37 -2.63
C ASP A 336 -30.82 14.43 -2.30
N SER A 337 -30.93 15.58 -2.97
CA SER A 337 -29.99 16.69 -2.78
C SER A 337 -30.08 17.36 -1.40
N ILE A 338 -31.15 17.13 -0.64
CA ILE A 338 -31.32 17.71 0.70
C ILE A 338 -30.50 16.90 1.69
N GLN A 339 -30.70 15.58 1.70
CA GLN A 339 -29.92 14.69 2.56
C GLN A 339 -28.44 14.68 2.17
N ALA A 340 -28.13 14.68 0.87
CA ALA A 340 -26.74 14.78 0.41
C ALA A 340 -26.04 16.01 0.99
N ARG A 341 -26.70 17.18 1.01
CA ARG A 341 -26.15 18.41 1.61
C ARG A 341 -26.01 18.33 3.13
N ALA A 342 -26.97 17.73 3.83
CA ALA A 342 -26.92 17.58 5.28
C ALA A 342 -25.71 16.71 5.71
N PHE A 343 -25.48 15.59 5.03
CA PHE A 343 -24.32 14.75 5.29
C PHE A 343 -23.02 15.39 4.80
N ALA A 344 -23.05 16.17 3.72
CA ALA A 344 -21.86 16.91 3.28
C ALA A 344 -21.40 17.94 4.31
N ASP A 345 -22.34 18.59 5.02
CA ASP A 345 -21.99 19.49 6.12
C ASP A 345 -21.41 18.74 7.32
N SER A 346 -21.96 17.55 7.63
CA SER A 346 -21.40 16.68 8.66
C SER A 346 -19.97 16.23 8.33
N ALA A 347 -19.70 15.87 7.07
CA ALA A 347 -18.36 15.54 6.60
C ALA A 347 -17.42 16.74 6.72
N ARG A 348 -17.84 17.92 6.27
CA ARG A 348 -17.07 19.17 6.35
C ARG A 348 -16.65 19.47 7.79
N LEU A 349 -17.56 19.39 8.76
CA LEU A 349 -17.26 19.65 10.16
C LEU A 349 -16.20 18.71 10.73
N ALA A 350 -16.29 17.41 10.40
CA ALA A 350 -15.31 16.42 10.84
C ALA A 350 -13.93 16.65 10.19
N LEU A 351 -13.90 16.93 8.89
CA LEU A 351 -12.65 17.21 8.16
C LEU A 351 -11.99 18.52 8.62
N ASP A 352 -12.77 19.57 8.87
CA ASP A 352 -12.29 20.85 9.43
C ASP A 352 -11.65 20.64 10.82
N GLU A 353 -12.16 19.70 11.61
CA GLU A 353 -11.57 19.34 12.91
C GLU A 353 -10.24 18.60 12.74
N GLN A 354 -10.19 17.61 11.85
CA GLN A 354 -8.98 16.83 11.58
C GLN A 354 -7.84 17.72 11.01
N LEU A 355 -8.16 18.63 10.08
CA LEU A 355 -7.20 19.56 9.48
C LEU A 355 -6.62 20.57 10.49
N ARG A 356 -7.22 20.78 11.67
CA ARG A 356 -6.58 21.60 12.71
C ARG A 356 -5.37 20.92 13.33
N ASP A 357 -5.37 19.59 13.37
CA ASP A 357 -4.23 18.80 13.88
C ASP A 357 -3.22 18.49 12.78
N THR A 358 -3.69 18.26 11.54
CA THR A 358 -2.86 17.92 10.38
C THR A 358 -3.14 18.84 9.18
N PRO A 359 -2.73 20.12 9.25
CA PRO A 359 -3.14 21.15 8.28
C PRO A 359 -2.54 20.99 6.88
N ASP A 360 -1.56 20.10 6.70
CA ASP A 360 -0.91 19.85 5.40
C ASP A 360 -1.26 18.43 4.87
N ASP A 361 -2.34 17.81 5.35
CA ASP A 361 -2.76 16.50 4.85
C ASP A 361 -3.51 16.61 3.51
N ALA A 362 -2.86 16.11 2.46
CA ALA A 362 -3.38 16.16 1.09
C ALA A 362 -4.74 15.47 0.92
N GLN A 363 -4.95 14.34 1.61
CA GLN A 363 -6.19 13.57 1.51
C GLN A 363 -7.35 14.32 2.16
N LEU A 364 -7.14 14.86 3.36
CA LEU A 364 -8.16 15.63 4.07
C LEU A 364 -8.60 16.86 3.26
N HIS A 365 -7.68 17.56 2.61
CA HIS A 365 -8.00 18.69 1.74
C HIS A 365 -8.86 18.31 0.52
N VAL A 366 -8.51 17.24 -0.21
CA VAL A 366 -9.34 16.83 -1.36
C VAL A 366 -10.71 16.29 -0.94
N LEU A 367 -10.81 15.64 0.22
CA LEU A 367 -12.09 15.18 0.77
C LEU A 367 -12.94 16.36 1.27
N LEU A 368 -12.32 17.38 1.86
CA LEU A 368 -13.00 18.62 2.26
C LEU A 368 -13.52 19.35 1.02
N GLY A 369 -12.70 19.46 -0.03
CA GLY A 369 -13.11 20.01 -1.31
C GLY A 369 -14.33 19.28 -1.90
N LEU A 370 -14.37 17.94 -1.79
CA LEU A 370 -15.52 17.15 -2.23
C LEU A 370 -16.79 17.45 -1.41
N ALA A 371 -16.69 17.51 -0.08
CA ALA A 371 -17.80 17.88 0.79
C ALA A 371 -18.33 19.29 0.48
N LEU A 372 -17.43 20.27 0.30
CA LEU A 372 -17.76 21.64 -0.08
C LEU A 372 -18.46 21.70 -1.44
N ALA A 373 -18.05 20.89 -2.42
CA ALA A 373 -18.72 20.83 -3.73
C ALA A 373 -20.17 20.34 -3.59
N TYR A 374 -20.43 19.32 -2.78
CA TYR A 374 -21.80 18.87 -2.51
C TYR A 374 -22.66 19.91 -1.77
N LEU A 375 -22.03 20.80 -0.99
CA LEU A 375 -22.69 21.93 -0.35
C LEU A 375 -23.01 23.11 -1.29
N GLY A 376 -22.49 23.11 -2.53
CA GLY A 376 -22.51 24.28 -3.42
C GLY A 376 -21.48 25.35 -3.04
N ARG A 377 -20.51 24.97 -2.20
CA ARG A 377 -19.27 25.65 -1.79
C ARG A 377 -18.27 25.93 -2.91
N ASP A 378 -18.68 26.21 -4.15
CA ASP A 378 -17.87 25.95 -5.35
C ASP A 378 -16.44 26.50 -5.33
N ALA A 379 -16.26 27.78 -4.97
CA ALA A 379 -14.94 28.40 -4.92
C ALA A 379 -14.04 27.81 -3.82
N ASP A 380 -14.63 27.49 -2.67
CA ASP A 380 -13.89 26.85 -1.57
C ASP A 380 -13.55 25.41 -1.92
N ALA A 381 -14.49 24.70 -2.56
CA ALA A 381 -14.30 23.33 -3.01
C ALA A 381 -13.08 23.20 -3.93
N VAL A 382 -13.00 24.08 -4.94
CA VAL A 382 -11.87 24.10 -5.88
C VAL A 382 -10.57 24.47 -5.17
N ARG A 383 -10.57 25.49 -4.29
CA ARG A 383 -9.39 25.88 -3.52
C ARG A 383 -8.83 24.72 -2.70
N GLU A 384 -9.67 24.04 -1.92
CA GLU A 384 -9.23 22.91 -1.09
C GLU A 384 -8.76 21.73 -1.94
N GLY A 385 -9.49 21.42 -3.02
CA GLY A 385 -9.08 20.36 -3.95
C GLY A 385 -7.73 20.62 -4.62
N GLU A 386 -7.49 21.85 -5.10
CA GLU A 386 -6.22 22.26 -5.70
C GLU A 386 -5.08 22.24 -4.69
N HIS A 387 -5.34 22.69 -3.46
CA HIS A 387 -4.36 22.66 -2.38
C HIS A 387 -3.96 21.22 -2.03
N GLY A 388 -4.93 20.32 -1.82
CA GLY A 388 -4.67 18.91 -1.55
C GLY A 388 -3.87 18.22 -2.65
N ALA A 389 -4.23 18.44 -3.92
CA ALA A 389 -3.48 17.89 -5.05
C ALA A 389 -2.06 18.48 -5.18
N ALA A 390 -1.83 19.71 -4.72
CA ALA A 390 -0.52 20.36 -4.75
C ALA A 390 0.43 19.90 -3.63
N LEU A 391 -0.11 19.47 -2.48
CA LEU A 391 0.68 18.93 -1.35
C LEU A 391 1.41 17.63 -1.72
N THR A 392 0.73 16.75 -2.47
CA THR A 392 1.29 15.50 -2.99
C THR A 392 1.05 15.40 -4.51
N PRO A 393 1.90 16.04 -5.33
CA PRO A 393 1.75 15.98 -6.78
C PRO A 393 2.15 14.60 -7.33
N ILE A 394 1.58 14.22 -8.49
CA ILE A 394 1.88 12.95 -9.19
C ILE A 394 3.39 12.71 -9.37
N ALA A 395 4.16 13.77 -9.64
CA ALA A 395 5.59 13.69 -9.84
C ALA A 395 6.38 13.33 -8.57
N ARG A 396 5.82 13.58 -7.38
CA ARG A 396 6.42 13.22 -6.08
C ARG A 396 5.98 11.83 -5.66
N ASN A 397 4.67 11.56 -5.76
CA ASN A 397 4.08 10.28 -5.44
C ASN A 397 3.05 9.93 -6.51
N THR A 398 3.43 9.09 -7.46
CA THR A 398 2.58 8.67 -8.58
C THR A 398 1.35 7.92 -8.08
N TYR A 399 1.47 7.14 -7.01
CA TYR A 399 0.34 6.40 -6.43
C TYR A 399 -0.68 7.35 -5.79
N ARG A 400 -0.29 8.09 -4.74
CA ARG A 400 -1.18 8.96 -3.97
C ARG A 400 -1.60 10.19 -4.77
N GLY A 401 -0.65 10.81 -5.48
CA GLY A 401 -0.92 11.99 -6.30
C GLY A 401 -1.93 11.73 -7.42
N SER A 402 -1.93 10.54 -8.04
CA SER A 402 -2.95 10.20 -9.05
C SER A 402 -4.34 10.11 -8.44
N TYR A 403 -4.46 9.60 -7.21
CA TYR A 403 -5.72 9.57 -6.48
C TYR A 403 -6.20 10.98 -6.10
N PHE A 404 -5.33 11.85 -5.59
CA PHE A 404 -5.71 13.23 -5.27
C PHE A 404 -6.09 14.03 -6.52
N GLN A 405 -5.38 13.81 -7.63
CA GLN A 405 -5.73 14.39 -8.92
C GLN A 405 -7.10 13.90 -9.43
N HIS A 406 -7.42 12.63 -9.19
CA HIS A 406 -8.74 12.07 -9.46
C HIS A 406 -9.83 12.77 -8.62
N GLN A 407 -9.61 12.99 -7.33
CA GLN A 407 -10.55 13.72 -6.48
C GLN A 407 -10.75 15.16 -6.96
N LEU A 408 -9.66 15.86 -7.32
CA LEU A 408 -9.75 17.19 -7.88
C LEU A 408 -10.57 17.22 -9.19
N ALA A 409 -10.42 16.21 -10.04
CA ALA A 409 -11.27 16.07 -11.23
C ALA A 409 -12.75 15.99 -10.87
N ARG A 410 -13.11 15.21 -9.84
CA ARG A 410 -14.48 15.06 -9.34
C ARG A 410 -15.03 16.36 -8.78
N ILE A 411 -14.23 17.10 -8.02
CA ILE A 411 -14.60 18.42 -7.49
C ILE A 411 -14.98 19.34 -8.65
N TYR A 412 -14.12 19.47 -9.68
CA TYR A 412 -14.44 20.29 -10.85
C TYR A 412 -15.71 19.84 -11.57
N MET A 413 -15.96 18.54 -11.69
CA MET A 413 -17.20 18.03 -12.29
C MET A 413 -18.45 18.39 -11.48
N LEU A 414 -18.36 18.34 -10.14
CA LEU A 414 -19.47 18.67 -9.25
C LEU A 414 -19.81 20.16 -9.27
N VAL A 415 -18.81 21.04 -9.36
CA VAL A 415 -19.00 22.50 -9.47
C VAL A 415 -19.30 22.96 -10.91
N GLY A 416 -19.59 22.04 -11.84
CA GLY A 416 -19.97 22.35 -13.22
C GLY A 416 -18.81 22.73 -14.17
N SER A 417 -17.56 22.62 -13.72
CA SER A 417 -16.36 22.89 -14.52
C SER A 417 -15.89 21.64 -15.28
N ALA A 418 -16.73 21.15 -16.20
CA ALA A 418 -16.50 19.87 -16.88
C ALA A 418 -15.19 19.80 -17.69
N ARG A 419 -14.76 20.92 -18.30
CA ARG A 419 -13.49 20.97 -19.07
C ARG A 419 -12.29 20.80 -18.15
N GLU A 420 -12.26 21.51 -17.03
CA GLU A 420 -11.25 21.44 -15.99
C GLU A 420 -11.22 20.01 -15.42
N GLY A 421 -12.37 19.47 -15.05
CA GLY A 421 -12.51 18.10 -14.55
C GLY A 421 -11.94 17.06 -15.52
N ALA A 422 -12.28 17.15 -16.81
CA ALA A 422 -11.74 16.27 -17.83
C ALA A 422 -10.21 16.42 -18.01
N ARG A 423 -9.66 17.64 -17.88
CA ARG A 423 -8.20 17.85 -17.90
C ARG A 423 -7.52 17.15 -16.73
N GLN A 424 -8.05 17.30 -15.52
CA GLN A 424 -7.47 16.66 -14.33
C GLN A 424 -7.61 15.13 -14.37
N ALA A 425 -8.75 14.60 -14.83
CA ALA A 425 -8.93 13.16 -15.02
C ALA A 425 -7.93 12.58 -16.03
N ARG A 426 -7.67 13.29 -17.14
CA ARG A 426 -6.64 12.89 -18.12
C ARG A 426 -5.23 12.94 -17.55
N ALA A 427 -4.93 13.91 -16.69
CA ALA A 427 -3.64 13.96 -16.00
C ALA A 427 -3.45 12.75 -15.07
N ALA A 428 -4.48 12.39 -14.28
CA ALA A 428 -4.47 11.20 -13.43
C ALA A 428 -4.41 9.88 -14.22
N ALA A 429 -5.00 9.83 -15.42
CA ALA A 429 -5.07 8.62 -16.26
C ALA A 429 -3.84 8.39 -17.15
N ARG A 430 -2.88 9.33 -17.19
CA ARG A 430 -1.60 9.15 -17.90
C ARG A 430 -0.73 8.09 -17.23
N ASP A 431 -0.88 7.92 -15.93
CA ASP A 431 -0.23 6.86 -15.18
C ASP A 431 -1.17 5.64 -14.98
N PRO A 432 -0.60 4.43 -14.77
CA PRO A 432 -1.38 3.19 -14.68
C PRO A 432 -2.37 3.14 -13.48
N VAL A 433 -2.25 4.07 -12.53
CA VAL A 433 -2.78 3.96 -11.15
C VAL A 433 -4.30 3.96 -11.03
N LEU A 434 -5.05 4.51 -11.99
CA LEU A 434 -6.52 4.57 -11.87
C LEU A 434 -7.22 4.05 -13.12
N PRO A 435 -7.67 2.77 -13.12
CA PRO A 435 -8.64 2.29 -14.11
C PRO A 435 -9.97 3.08 -14.05
N LEU A 436 -10.28 3.69 -12.90
CA LEU A 436 -11.53 4.44 -12.67
C LEU A 436 -11.54 5.86 -13.27
N ALA A 437 -10.38 6.46 -13.55
CA ALA A 437 -10.32 7.79 -14.18
C ALA A 437 -10.96 7.77 -15.58
N GLY A 438 -10.81 6.65 -16.31
CA GLY A 438 -11.50 6.41 -17.58
C GLY A 438 -13.01 6.23 -17.40
N VAL A 439 -13.44 5.51 -16.37
CA VAL A 439 -14.87 5.27 -16.06
C VAL A 439 -15.60 6.57 -15.69
N VAL A 440 -14.96 7.44 -14.91
CA VAL A 440 -15.52 8.74 -14.52
C VAL A 440 -15.52 9.73 -15.69
N ALA A 441 -14.45 9.77 -16.49
CA ALA A 441 -14.41 10.57 -17.72
C ALA A 441 -15.55 10.18 -18.69
N HIS A 442 -15.77 8.87 -18.90
CA HIS A 442 -16.84 8.37 -19.77
C HIS A 442 -18.26 8.70 -19.26
N ARG A 443 -18.50 8.77 -17.95
CA ARG A 443 -19.82 9.14 -17.42
C ARG A 443 -20.17 10.61 -17.65
N SER A 444 -19.17 11.50 -17.68
CA SER A 444 -19.35 12.92 -17.99
C SER A 444 -19.67 13.16 -19.46
N GLU A 445 -19.06 12.39 -20.37
CA GLU A 445 -19.33 12.43 -21.81
C GLU A 445 -20.68 11.79 -22.18
N LEU A 446 -21.14 10.79 -21.43
CA LEU A 446 -22.46 10.16 -21.61
C LEU A 446 -23.64 11.05 -21.20
N ARG A 447 -23.43 12.07 -20.34
CA ARG A 447 -24.48 13.07 -20.04
C ARG A 447 -24.63 14.11 -21.15
N SER A 448 -23.67 14.24 -22.07
CA SER A 448 -23.72 15.20 -23.17
C SER A 448 -24.26 14.66 -24.50
N ASP A 449 -24.37 13.33 -24.70
CA ASP A 449 -24.89 12.76 -25.95
C ASP A 449 -25.84 11.59 -25.70
N SER A 450 -27.14 11.86 -25.79
CA SER A 450 -28.22 10.85 -25.66
C SER A 450 -28.41 9.99 -26.91
N ASN A 451 -27.35 9.68 -27.69
CA ASN A 451 -27.52 8.88 -28.92
C ASN A 451 -26.25 8.20 -29.50
N ALA A 452 -25.27 7.79 -28.70
CA ALA A 452 -24.06 7.14 -29.23
C ALA A 452 -24.15 5.59 -29.22
N SER A 453 -23.89 4.99 -30.40
CA SER A 453 -23.74 3.55 -30.68
C SER A 453 -22.59 2.88 -29.90
N PRO A 454 -22.53 1.52 -29.81
CA PRO A 454 -21.49 0.84 -29.02
C PRO A 454 -20.07 1.14 -29.51
N LEU A 455 -19.14 1.24 -28.54
CA LEU A 455 -17.75 1.66 -28.72
C LEU A 455 -16.95 0.78 -29.71
N PRO A 456 -15.99 1.35 -30.46
CA PRO A 456 -15.02 0.58 -31.22
C PRO A 456 -13.98 -0.05 -30.29
N LYS A 457 -13.55 -1.28 -30.62
CA LYS A 457 -12.45 -1.97 -29.94
C LYS A 457 -11.15 -1.17 -30.11
N PHE A 458 -10.48 -0.85 -29.00
CA PHE A 458 -9.11 -0.33 -29.03
C PHE A 458 -8.14 -1.50 -29.22
N ASP A 459 -7.66 -1.69 -30.46
CA ASP A 459 -6.51 -2.56 -30.74
C ASP A 459 -5.24 -1.85 -30.25
N GLY A 460 -4.63 -2.40 -29.18
CA GLY A 460 -3.37 -1.93 -28.63
C GLY A 460 -2.19 -2.23 -29.54
N GLY A 461 -1.90 -1.34 -30.49
CA GLY A 461 -0.65 -1.29 -31.22
C GLY A 461 0.30 -0.25 -30.61
N ILE A 462 1.36 -0.70 -29.94
CA ILE A 462 2.46 0.16 -29.48
C ILE A 462 3.20 0.70 -30.72
N VAL A 463 3.13 2.01 -30.97
CA VAL A 463 4.06 2.70 -31.88
C VAL A 463 5.02 3.52 -31.03
N ALA A 464 6.24 3.00 -30.85
CA ALA A 464 7.33 3.73 -30.23
C ALA A 464 7.70 4.95 -31.08
N ARG A 465 7.40 6.17 -30.62
CA ARG A 465 8.00 7.39 -31.18
C ARG A 465 9.35 7.64 -30.49
N ARG A 466 10.44 7.40 -31.22
CA ARG A 466 11.75 7.98 -30.94
C ARG A 466 11.70 9.49 -31.17
N GLY A 467 12.20 10.27 -30.22
CA GLY A 467 12.81 11.57 -30.47
C GLY A 467 12.29 12.74 -29.63
N ALA A 468 13.08 13.14 -28.61
CA ALA A 468 13.46 14.53 -28.36
C ALA A 468 14.56 14.58 -27.28
N SER A 469 15.81 14.72 -27.75
CA SER A 469 16.94 15.50 -27.22
C SER A 469 17.02 15.84 -25.71
N ALA A 470 18.07 15.30 -25.07
CA ALA A 470 18.60 15.74 -23.77
C ALA A 470 19.35 17.10 -23.88
N PRO A 471 19.41 17.91 -22.81
CA PRO A 471 20.12 19.18 -22.81
C PRO A 471 21.64 19.00 -22.74
N ARG A 472 22.33 19.91 -23.44
CA ARG A 472 23.76 19.94 -23.75
C ARG A 472 24.57 20.39 -22.54
N VAL A 473 25.51 19.57 -22.07
CA VAL A 473 26.51 19.97 -21.06
C VAL A 473 27.62 20.75 -21.76
N GLU A 474 27.81 22.01 -21.39
CA GLU A 474 28.96 22.83 -21.79
C GLU A 474 30.24 22.24 -21.18
N ARG A 475 31.20 21.84 -22.03
CA ARG A 475 32.57 21.56 -21.61
C ARG A 475 33.49 22.61 -22.21
N HIS A 476 34.17 23.34 -21.31
CA HIS A 476 35.26 24.24 -21.65
C HIS A 476 36.34 23.52 -22.47
N ALA A 477 36.66 24.12 -23.61
CA ALA A 477 37.74 23.70 -24.49
C ALA A 477 39.09 24.11 -23.90
N ASN A 478 39.98 23.14 -23.72
CA ASN A 478 41.43 23.39 -23.64
C ASN A 478 42.11 22.53 -24.71
N ARG A 479 42.78 23.20 -25.66
CA ARG A 479 43.47 22.57 -26.81
C ARG A 479 44.81 21.97 -26.39
N PRO A 480 45.30 20.94 -27.11
CA PRO A 480 46.74 20.75 -27.28
C PRO A 480 47.19 20.79 -28.76
N ARG A 481 48.43 21.24 -28.97
CA ARG A 481 49.20 21.21 -30.24
C ARG A 481 49.79 19.80 -30.50
N PRO A 482 50.19 19.45 -31.75
CA PRO A 482 50.69 18.12 -32.09
C PRO A 482 52.22 18.03 -32.33
N ALA A 483 52.69 16.77 -32.50
CA ALA A 483 54.03 16.22 -32.80
C ALA A 483 54.93 16.02 -31.55
N ASP A 484 55.60 14.89 -31.33
CA ASP A 484 56.36 14.06 -32.28
C ASP A 484 56.61 12.61 -31.80
N GLU A 485 56.85 11.73 -32.78
CA GLU A 485 57.79 10.58 -32.85
C GLU A 485 57.96 9.48 -31.74
N ARG A 486 57.88 8.22 -32.25
CA ARG A 486 58.75 7.02 -32.03
C ARG A 486 58.47 6.01 -30.89
N HIS A 487 58.32 4.76 -31.38
CA HIS A 487 58.85 3.47 -30.89
C HIS A 487 58.19 2.75 -29.68
N GLY A 488 57.73 1.53 -29.95
CA GLY A 488 58.23 0.35 -29.22
C GLY A 488 57.25 -0.43 -28.33
N ASN A 489 56.99 -1.69 -28.73
CA ASN A 489 56.75 -2.89 -27.91
C ASN A 489 55.59 -2.91 -26.89
N ARG A 490 54.59 -3.79 -27.09
CA ARG A 490 54.51 -5.23 -26.75
C ARG A 490 54.23 -5.53 -25.26
N VAL A 491 53.26 -6.44 -25.09
CA VAL A 491 53.01 -7.44 -24.02
C VAL A 491 51.90 -7.16 -23.00
N ASN A 492 50.84 -7.98 -23.15
CA ASN A 492 49.97 -8.68 -22.18
C ASN A 492 50.30 -8.56 -20.67
N TRP A 493 49.28 -8.58 -19.80
CA TRP A 493 48.80 -9.80 -19.11
C TRP A 493 47.59 -9.55 -18.19
N VAL A 494 46.86 -10.65 -18.03
CA VAL A 494 45.66 -10.97 -17.24
C VAL A 494 45.92 -10.91 -15.73
N GLY A 495 44.88 -10.72 -14.90
CA GLY A 495 44.96 -11.21 -13.51
C GLY A 495 43.83 -10.84 -12.54
N ARG A 496 42.84 -11.75 -12.47
CA ARG A 496 41.89 -12.06 -11.37
C ARG A 496 40.71 -11.13 -11.10
#